data_AF-A0A973SU51-F1
#
_entry.id   AF-A0A973SU51-F1
#
_cell.length_a   1.000
_cell.length_b   1.000
_cell.length_c   1.000
_cell.angle_alpha   90.00
_cell.angle_beta   90.00
_cell.angle_gamma   90.00
#
_symmetry.space_group_name_H-M   'P 1'
#
loop_
_entity.id
_entity.type
_entity.pdbx_description
1 polymer ?
#
loop_
_entity_poly.entity_id
_entity_poly.type
_entity_poly.pdbx_seq_one_letter_code
_entity_poly.pdbx_strand_id
1 'polypeptide(L)'
;EADALPARGALGTRLHAHVESGRVRLVTGFFTHAVERHGEQARVISRDPAGHEQSLVVDRIVAATGYRPDHSIAGELRLDLDPILGSTRALAPLIDPNAHSCGTVPPHGVDELAHPEAGYYAIGVKSYGRAPTFLLATGYEQARSVVAALAGDWEAARDVRLELPETGVCSSGLAEAQEQRVGLATGVVGGLLGVPLTTVPASQGGSCCG
;
A
#
# COMPACT_ATOMS: atom_id res chain seq x y z
N GLU A 1 1.10 -10.03 -24.71
CA GLU A 1 -0.07 -10.70 -25.29
C GLU A 1 -1.00 -11.36 -24.26
N ALA A 2 -0.96 -10.98 -22.98
CA ALA A 2 -2.04 -11.28 -22.04
C ALA A 2 -2.08 -10.21 -20.94
N ASP A 3 -2.47 -8.99 -21.30
CA ASP A 3 -3.03 -8.04 -20.32
C ASP A 3 -4.51 -8.01 -20.57
N ALA A 4 -5.27 -8.70 -19.72
CA ALA A 4 -6.72 -8.74 -19.81
C ALA A 4 -7.38 -7.38 -19.45
N LEU A 5 -6.57 -6.32 -19.26
CA LEU A 5 -6.97 -4.91 -19.31
C LEU A 5 -6.19 -4.15 -20.41
N PRO A 6 -6.57 -4.26 -21.70
CA PRO A 6 -5.79 -3.74 -22.84
C PRO A 6 -5.46 -2.24 -22.77
N ALA A 7 -6.39 -1.44 -22.21
CA ALA A 7 -6.20 -0.01 -22.05
C ALA A 7 -5.07 0.34 -21.06
N ARG A 8 -4.85 -0.49 -20.04
CA ARG A 8 -3.78 -0.29 -19.06
C ARG A 8 -2.41 -0.59 -19.67
N GLY A 9 -2.26 -1.72 -20.35
CA GLY A 9 -1.04 -2.03 -21.10
C GLY A 9 -0.68 -0.94 -22.12
N ALA A 10 -1.68 -0.40 -22.84
CA ALA A 10 -1.48 0.70 -23.79
C ALA A 10 -0.91 1.98 -23.15
N LEU A 11 -1.27 2.29 -21.89
CA LEU A 11 -0.69 3.43 -21.16
C LEU A 11 0.80 3.22 -20.88
N GLY A 12 1.19 2.01 -20.46
CA GLY A 12 2.59 1.67 -20.21
C GLY A 12 3.45 1.81 -21.47
N THR A 13 2.99 1.25 -22.59
CA THR A 13 3.68 1.36 -23.88
C THR A 13 3.80 2.80 -24.35
N ARG A 14 2.74 3.60 -24.22
CA ARG A 14 2.76 5.04 -24.59
C ARG A 14 3.73 5.84 -23.72
N LEU A 15 3.76 5.58 -22.41
CA LEU A 15 4.70 6.23 -21.49
C LEU A 15 6.15 5.89 -21.87
N HIS A 16 6.42 4.61 -22.15
CA HIS A 16 7.74 4.17 -22.57
C HIS A 16 8.22 4.91 -23.84
N ALA A 17 7.38 4.97 -24.87
CA ALA A 17 7.69 5.70 -26.10
C ALA A 17 7.95 7.22 -25.87
N HIS A 18 7.26 7.83 -24.91
CA HIS A 18 7.51 9.24 -24.53
C HIS A 18 8.83 9.44 -23.78
N VAL A 19 9.27 8.45 -23.00
CA VAL A 19 10.60 8.46 -22.37
C VAL A 19 11.68 8.28 -23.43
N GLU A 20 11.54 7.29 -24.33
CA GLU A 20 12.53 7.04 -25.41
C GLU A 20 12.67 8.22 -26.38
N SER A 21 11.55 8.89 -26.71
CA SER A 21 11.58 10.08 -27.56
C SER A 21 12.02 11.37 -26.86
N GLY A 22 12.37 11.31 -25.57
CA GLY A 22 12.84 12.46 -24.78
C GLY A 22 11.76 13.49 -24.41
N ARG A 23 10.48 13.20 -24.69
CA ARG A 23 9.36 14.08 -24.28
C ARG A 23 9.11 14.04 -22.78
N VAL A 24 9.42 12.91 -22.15
CA VAL A 24 9.39 12.73 -20.69
C VAL A 24 10.80 12.40 -20.22
N ARG A 25 11.36 13.25 -19.35
CA ARG A 25 12.63 12.98 -18.68
C ARG A 25 12.38 12.08 -17.47
N LEU A 26 12.77 10.81 -17.56
CA LEU A 26 12.77 9.90 -16.42
C LEU A 26 14.01 10.17 -15.56
N VAL A 27 13.81 10.52 -14.29
CA VAL A 27 14.90 10.66 -13.30
C VAL A 27 14.73 9.57 -12.25
N THR A 28 15.59 8.56 -12.30
CA THR A 28 15.61 7.47 -11.33
C THR A 28 16.52 7.82 -10.15
N GLY A 29 16.34 7.12 -9.02
CA GLY A 29 17.15 7.39 -7.81
C GLY A 29 16.94 8.79 -7.23
N PHE A 30 15.80 9.43 -7.53
CA PHE A 30 15.48 10.77 -7.01
C PHE A 30 14.75 10.65 -5.67
N PHE A 31 15.47 10.90 -4.59
CA PHE A 31 14.97 10.82 -3.22
C PHE A 31 14.63 12.21 -2.72
N THR A 32 13.39 12.64 -2.95
CA THR A 32 12.92 13.98 -2.56
C THR A 32 13.18 14.22 -1.06
N HIS A 33 14.04 15.19 -0.78
CA HIS A 33 14.47 15.58 0.57
C HIS A 33 13.79 16.87 1.00
N ALA A 34 13.71 17.84 0.10
CA ALA A 34 13.07 19.13 0.37
C ALA A 34 12.37 19.66 -0.88
N VAL A 35 11.32 20.44 -0.66
CA VAL A 35 10.66 21.26 -1.69
C VAL A 35 10.70 22.69 -1.20
N GLU A 36 11.40 23.54 -1.94
CA GLU A 36 11.60 24.95 -1.62
C GLU A 36 10.87 25.83 -2.63
N ARG A 37 10.36 26.98 -2.17
CA ARG A 37 9.82 27.99 -3.07
C ARG A 37 10.97 28.65 -3.84
N HIS A 38 10.84 28.75 -5.15
CA HIS A 38 11.80 29.38 -6.06
C HIS A 38 11.07 30.39 -6.96
N GLY A 39 10.78 31.57 -6.41
CA GLY A 39 9.89 32.54 -7.06
C GLY A 39 8.48 31.99 -7.22
N GLU A 40 8.02 31.92 -8.46
CA GLU A 40 6.74 31.28 -8.86
C GLU A 40 6.86 29.77 -9.14
N GLN A 41 8.09 29.24 -9.10
CA GLN A 41 8.38 27.83 -9.31
C GLN A 41 8.70 27.14 -7.98
N ALA A 42 8.79 25.82 -8.00
CA ALA A 42 9.29 25.01 -6.90
C ALA A 42 10.66 24.43 -7.25
N ARG A 43 11.60 24.49 -6.30
CA ARG A 43 12.85 23.75 -6.37
C ARG A 43 12.71 22.46 -5.56
N VAL A 44 12.80 21.32 -6.23
CA VAL A 44 12.77 20.00 -5.60
C VAL A 44 14.20 19.54 -5.43
N ILE A 45 14.61 19.29 -4.19
CA ILE A 45 15.94 18.83 -3.82
C ILE A 45 15.84 17.34 -3.55
N SER A 46 16.65 16.55 -4.25
CA SER A 46 16.87 15.15 -3.96
C SER A 46 18.18 14.98 -3.20
N ARG A 47 18.16 14.12 -2.18
CA ARG A 47 19.35 13.66 -1.46
C ARG A 47 19.30 12.15 -1.39
N ASP A 48 20.21 11.47 -2.08
CA ASP A 48 20.28 10.01 -2.01
C ASP A 48 20.89 9.52 -0.68
N PRO A 49 20.83 8.21 -0.37
CA PRO A 49 21.43 7.67 0.86
C PRO A 49 22.95 7.83 0.96
N ALA A 50 23.65 8.07 -0.16
CA ALA A 50 25.09 8.35 -0.17
C ALA A 50 25.39 9.84 0.10
N GLY A 51 24.36 10.67 0.22
CA GLY A 51 24.46 12.11 0.45
C GLY A 51 24.61 12.94 -0.82
N HIS A 52 24.52 12.34 -2.01
CA HIS A 52 24.58 13.07 -3.26
C HIS A 52 23.31 13.92 -3.43
N GLU A 53 23.50 15.21 -3.65
CA GLU A 53 22.43 16.16 -3.88
C GLU A 53 22.28 16.50 -5.35
N GLN A 54 21.03 16.53 -5.81
CA GLN A 54 20.64 17.09 -7.09
C GLN A 54 19.34 17.87 -6.92
N SER A 55 19.10 18.88 -7.77
CA SER A 55 17.87 19.67 -7.70
C SER A 55 17.26 19.94 -9.06
N LEU A 56 15.93 20.03 -9.08
CA LEU A 56 15.13 20.37 -10.26
C LEU A 56 14.27 21.59 -9.94
N VAL A 57 14.15 22.51 -10.89
CA VAL A 57 13.19 23.62 -10.79
C VAL A 57 12.02 23.30 -11.71
N VAL A 58 10.81 23.33 -11.17
CA VAL A 58 9.58 22.92 -11.85
C VAL A 58 8.43 23.87 -11.54
N ASP A 59 7.51 24.03 -12.48
CA ASP A 59 6.32 24.88 -12.28
C ASP A 59 5.22 24.16 -11.48
N ARG A 60 5.18 22.82 -11.54
CA ARG A 60 4.15 22.01 -10.86
C ARG A 60 4.71 20.68 -10.39
N ILE A 61 4.27 20.27 -9.20
CA ILE A 61 4.55 18.97 -8.60
C ILE A 61 3.23 18.21 -8.50
N VAL A 62 3.23 16.95 -8.96
CA VAL A 62 2.11 16.03 -8.78
C VAL A 62 2.61 14.84 -7.96
N ALA A 63 2.12 14.72 -6.73
CA ALA A 63 2.51 13.63 -5.83
C ALA A 63 1.67 12.38 -6.11
N ALA A 64 2.23 11.43 -6.87
CA ALA A 64 1.62 10.13 -7.16
C ALA A 64 2.24 9.00 -6.31
N THR A 65 2.42 9.24 -5.00
CA THR A 65 3.18 8.38 -4.07
C THR A 65 2.31 7.41 -3.26
N GLY A 66 1.12 7.07 -3.77
CA GLY A 66 0.15 6.22 -3.07
C GLY A 66 -0.65 6.94 -1.98
N TYR A 67 -1.41 6.17 -1.21
CA TYR A 67 -2.31 6.65 -0.16
C TYR A 67 -2.34 5.66 1.02
N ARG A 68 -3.00 6.06 2.12
CA ARG A 68 -3.30 5.21 3.29
C ARG A 68 -4.76 5.38 3.67
N PRO A 69 -5.42 4.33 4.20
CA PRO A 69 -6.77 4.48 4.73
C PRO A 69 -6.78 5.37 5.97
N ASP A 70 -7.79 6.23 6.07
CA ASP A 70 -8.08 6.96 7.30
C ASP A 70 -9.09 6.18 8.15
N HIS A 71 -8.68 5.73 9.33
CA HIS A 71 -9.52 5.00 10.29
C HIS A 71 -10.10 5.87 11.39
N SER A 72 -9.91 7.20 11.37
CA SER A 72 -10.34 8.13 12.42
C SER A 72 -11.79 7.96 12.85
N ILE A 73 -12.72 7.83 11.89
CA ILE A 73 -14.15 7.60 12.16
C ILE A 73 -14.47 6.30 12.90
N ALA A 74 -13.58 5.31 12.82
CA ALA A 74 -13.70 4.01 13.47
C ALA A 74 -12.67 3.82 14.60
N GLY A 75 -12.07 4.91 15.09
CA GLY A 75 -10.95 4.86 16.05
C GLY A 75 -11.30 4.26 17.42
N GLU A 76 -12.56 4.32 17.82
CA GLU A 76 -13.07 3.74 19.08
C GLU A 76 -13.56 2.29 18.91
N LEU A 77 -13.60 1.79 17.68
CA LEU A 77 -14.03 0.41 17.40
C LEU A 77 -12.86 -0.55 17.55
N ARG A 78 -13.18 -1.81 17.86
CA ARG A 78 -12.17 -2.87 17.95
C ARG A 78 -11.75 -3.34 16.56
N LEU A 79 -10.76 -2.65 15.98
CA LEU A 79 -10.18 -3.00 14.69
C LEU A 79 -9.01 -3.98 14.86
N ASP A 80 -8.93 -4.94 13.94
CA ASP A 80 -7.74 -5.78 13.78
C ASP A 80 -7.06 -5.48 12.44
N LEU A 81 -6.01 -4.66 12.51
CA LEU A 81 -5.28 -4.16 11.36
C LEU A 81 -3.89 -4.80 11.29
N ASP A 82 -3.47 -5.15 10.07
CA ASP A 82 -2.10 -5.55 9.80
C ASP A 82 -1.13 -4.37 10.00
N PRO A 83 -0.02 -4.54 10.74
CA PRO A 83 0.89 -3.43 11.04
C PRO A 83 1.68 -2.91 9.83
N ILE A 84 1.81 -3.70 8.76
CA ILE A 84 2.60 -3.35 7.57
C ILE A 84 1.69 -2.64 6.55
N LEU A 85 0.57 -3.28 6.21
CA LEU A 85 -0.35 -2.83 5.18
C LEU A 85 -1.41 -1.88 5.72
N GLY A 86 -1.81 -1.99 6.99
CA GLY A 86 -2.98 -1.29 7.51
C GLY A 86 -4.31 -1.80 6.92
N SER A 87 -4.30 -3.00 6.34
CA SER A 87 -5.48 -3.75 5.89
C SER A 87 -6.10 -4.51 7.07
N THR A 88 -7.25 -5.16 6.86
CA THR A 88 -7.72 -6.19 7.79
C THR A 88 -6.67 -7.30 7.90
N ARG A 89 -6.35 -7.75 9.13
CA ARG A 89 -5.26 -8.71 9.35
C ARG A 89 -5.43 -10.01 8.58
N ALA A 90 -6.64 -10.57 8.57
CA ALA A 90 -6.93 -11.83 7.87
C ALA A 90 -6.74 -11.70 6.35
N LEU A 91 -6.97 -10.51 5.79
CA LEU A 91 -6.79 -10.23 4.36
C LEU A 91 -5.31 -10.04 3.98
N ALA A 92 -4.47 -9.52 4.87
CA ALA A 92 -3.10 -9.10 4.56
C ALA A 92 -2.25 -10.16 3.82
N PRO A 93 -2.22 -11.44 4.22
CA PRO A 93 -1.44 -12.46 3.52
C PRO A 93 -1.91 -12.72 2.09
N LEU A 94 -3.16 -12.40 1.75
CA LEU A 94 -3.75 -12.66 0.44
C LEU A 94 -3.47 -11.53 -0.57
N ILE A 95 -3.09 -10.36 -0.06
CA ILE A 95 -2.93 -9.12 -0.85
C ILE A 95 -1.54 -8.50 -0.72
N ASP A 96 -0.60 -9.19 -0.05
CA ASP A 96 0.77 -8.72 0.10
C ASP A 96 1.40 -8.48 -1.29
N PRO A 97 1.80 -7.23 -1.63
CA PRO A 97 2.36 -6.92 -2.94
C PRO A 97 3.70 -7.62 -3.22
N ASN A 98 4.39 -8.14 -2.20
CA ASN A 98 5.62 -8.91 -2.39
C ASN A 98 5.32 -10.35 -2.84
N ALA A 99 4.12 -10.87 -2.53
CA ALA A 99 3.71 -12.24 -2.86
C ALA A 99 2.66 -12.30 -4.00
N HIS A 100 1.86 -11.25 -4.17
CA HIS A 100 0.73 -11.25 -5.09
C HIS A 100 0.76 -10.07 -6.06
N SER A 101 0.29 -10.33 -7.28
CA SER A 101 -0.03 -9.32 -8.30
C SER A 101 -1.54 -9.10 -8.35
N CYS A 102 -1.99 -8.04 -9.03
CA CYS A 102 -3.41 -7.70 -9.18
C CYS A 102 -4.31 -8.87 -9.67
N GLY A 103 -3.75 -9.85 -10.40
CA GLY A 103 -4.50 -10.99 -10.95
C GLY A 103 -4.36 -12.29 -10.17
N THR A 104 -3.52 -12.34 -9.13
CA THR A 104 -3.24 -13.55 -8.35
C THR A 104 -3.76 -13.46 -6.92
N VAL A 105 -4.53 -12.41 -6.62
CA VAL A 105 -5.22 -12.25 -5.35
C VAL A 105 -6.44 -13.18 -5.35
N PRO A 106 -6.58 -14.10 -4.38
CA PRO A 106 -7.73 -14.96 -4.31
C PRO A 106 -9.00 -14.14 -4.00
N PRO A 107 -10.19 -14.61 -4.43
CA PRO A 107 -11.45 -14.06 -3.98
C PRO A 107 -11.55 -14.05 -2.44
N HIS A 108 -12.10 -12.99 -1.87
CA HIS A 108 -12.26 -12.82 -0.43
C HIS A 108 -13.50 -11.98 -0.14
N GLY A 109 -14.12 -12.25 1.01
CA GLY A 109 -15.40 -11.71 1.41
C GLY A 109 -15.46 -11.45 2.91
N VAL A 110 -16.62 -11.69 3.50
CA VAL A 110 -16.92 -11.34 4.89
C VAL A 110 -15.90 -11.90 5.89
N ASP A 111 -15.41 -13.12 5.66
CA ASP A 111 -14.54 -13.82 6.62
C ASP A 111 -13.16 -13.14 6.71
N GLU A 112 -12.59 -12.67 5.59
CA GLU A 112 -11.32 -11.93 5.57
C GLU A 112 -11.46 -10.45 5.95
N LEU A 113 -12.68 -9.90 5.87
CA LEU A 113 -12.98 -8.50 6.12
C LEU A 113 -13.49 -8.22 7.54
N ALA A 114 -13.79 -9.27 8.31
CA ALA A 114 -14.28 -9.17 9.66
C ALA A 114 -13.23 -8.54 10.59
N HIS A 115 -13.73 -7.73 11.54
CA HIS A 115 -12.95 -7.22 12.65
C HIS A 115 -13.50 -7.77 13.98
N PRO A 116 -12.75 -7.66 15.10
CA PRO A 116 -13.27 -7.98 16.43
C PRO A 116 -14.52 -7.18 16.81
N GLU A 117 -14.72 -5.99 16.24
CA GLU A 117 -15.96 -5.23 16.36
C GLU A 117 -17.10 -5.92 15.58
N ALA A 118 -18.14 -6.34 16.30
CA ALA A 118 -19.26 -7.05 15.70
C ALA A 118 -20.09 -6.14 14.78
N GLY A 119 -20.38 -6.63 13.57
CA GLY A 119 -21.21 -5.90 12.60
C GLY A 119 -20.50 -4.74 11.90
N TYR A 120 -19.21 -4.52 12.16
CA TYR A 120 -18.38 -3.56 11.44
C TYR A 120 -17.50 -4.26 10.41
N TYR A 121 -17.47 -3.70 9.19
CA TYR A 121 -16.63 -4.18 8.09
C TYR A 121 -16.03 -2.99 7.35
N ALA A 122 -14.71 -3.00 7.15
CA ALA A 122 -14.08 -2.16 6.15
C ALA A 122 -14.18 -2.87 4.79
N ILE A 123 -14.67 -2.18 3.75
CA ILE A 123 -14.73 -2.71 2.39
C ILE A 123 -14.05 -1.75 1.40
N GLY A 124 -13.88 -2.23 0.17
CA GLY A 124 -13.24 -1.52 -0.91
C GLY A 124 -11.75 -1.28 -0.64
N VAL A 125 -11.23 -0.22 -1.24
CA VAL A 125 -9.81 0.11 -1.13
C VAL A 125 -9.35 0.35 0.32
N LYS A 126 -10.27 0.71 1.22
CA LYS A 126 -9.96 0.91 2.64
C LYS A 126 -9.56 -0.38 3.34
N SER A 127 -10.15 -1.52 2.95
CA SER A 127 -9.79 -2.82 3.54
C SER A 127 -8.43 -3.32 3.07
N TYR A 128 -7.92 -2.80 1.94
CA TYR A 128 -6.61 -3.15 1.37
C TYR A 128 -5.45 -2.39 1.99
N GLY A 129 -5.73 -1.36 2.79
CA GLY A 129 -4.70 -0.54 3.38
C GLY A 129 -3.80 0.10 2.32
N ARG A 130 -2.52 -0.30 2.34
CA ARG A 130 -1.47 0.18 1.43
C ARG A 130 -1.23 -0.73 0.22
N ALA A 131 -1.92 -1.86 0.13
CA ALA A 131 -1.75 -2.78 -0.98
C ALA A 131 -2.25 -2.12 -2.29
N PRO A 132 -1.41 -2.02 -3.34
CA PRO A 132 -1.75 -1.31 -4.58
C PRO A 132 -2.55 -2.17 -5.58
N THR A 133 -2.89 -3.41 -5.20
CA THR A 133 -3.44 -4.44 -6.09
C THR A 133 -4.97 -4.44 -6.17
N PHE A 134 -5.64 -3.47 -5.55
CA PHE A 134 -7.10 -3.40 -5.48
C PHE A 134 -7.76 -3.15 -6.86
N LEU A 135 -8.82 -3.91 -7.15
CA LEU A 135 -9.67 -3.74 -8.32
C LEU A 135 -11.13 -3.47 -7.89
N LEU A 136 -11.85 -2.67 -8.67
CA LEU A 136 -13.27 -2.38 -8.38
C LEU A 136 -14.13 -3.64 -8.37
N ALA A 137 -13.84 -4.61 -9.23
CA ALA A 137 -14.52 -5.91 -9.25
C ALA A 137 -14.41 -6.61 -7.89
N THR A 138 -13.23 -6.61 -7.29
CA THR A 138 -13.02 -7.10 -5.92
C THR A 138 -13.88 -6.33 -4.92
N GLY A 139 -13.92 -5.00 -5.00
CA GLY A 139 -14.77 -4.18 -4.14
C GLY A 139 -16.26 -4.51 -4.21
N TYR A 140 -16.78 -4.80 -5.41
CA TYR A 140 -18.17 -5.20 -5.58
C TYR A 140 -18.47 -6.55 -4.94
N GLU A 141 -17.53 -7.49 -5.05
CA GLU A 141 -17.66 -8.79 -4.39
C GLU A 141 -17.62 -8.66 -2.86
N GLN A 142 -16.72 -7.84 -2.33
CA GLN A 142 -16.66 -7.56 -0.89
C GLN A 142 -17.99 -6.99 -0.39
N ALA A 143 -18.58 -6.03 -1.12
CA ALA A 143 -19.87 -5.44 -0.77
C ALA A 143 -21.00 -6.49 -0.79
N ARG A 144 -21.06 -7.34 -1.82
CA ARG A 144 -22.04 -8.43 -1.94
C ARG A 144 -21.95 -9.39 -0.75
N SER A 145 -20.74 -9.89 -0.46
CA SER A 145 -20.48 -10.84 0.61
C SER A 145 -20.84 -10.27 1.99
N VAL A 146 -20.40 -9.03 2.29
CA VAL A 146 -20.69 -8.38 3.58
C VAL A 146 -22.17 -8.07 3.74
N VAL A 147 -22.86 -7.60 2.70
CA VAL A 147 -24.31 -7.31 2.78
C VAL A 147 -25.11 -8.59 3.01
N ALA A 148 -24.75 -9.70 2.39
CA ALA A 148 -25.39 -11.00 2.64
C ALA A 148 -25.24 -11.43 4.11
N ALA A 149 -24.03 -11.28 4.68
CA ALA A 149 -23.79 -11.58 6.09
C ALA A 149 -24.60 -10.67 7.03
N LEU A 150 -24.68 -9.37 6.75
CA LEU A 150 -25.49 -8.42 7.52
C LEU A 150 -26.99 -8.72 7.43
N ALA A 151 -27.45 -9.31 6.32
CA ALA A 151 -28.82 -9.79 6.16
C ALA A 151 -29.08 -11.16 6.83
N GLY A 152 -28.04 -11.80 7.38
CA GLY A 152 -28.11 -13.12 8.02
C GLY A 152 -27.98 -14.31 7.05
N ASP A 153 -27.74 -14.06 5.77
CA ASP A 153 -27.54 -15.10 4.76
C ASP A 153 -26.04 -15.47 4.66
N TRP A 154 -25.61 -16.30 5.60
CA TRP A 154 -24.21 -16.74 5.69
C TRP A 154 -23.77 -17.69 4.58
N GLU A 155 -24.71 -18.40 3.96
CA GLU A 155 -24.41 -19.26 2.81
C GLU A 155 -24.07 -18.39 1.61
N ALA A 156 -24.92 -17.41 1.28
CA ALA A 156 -24.61 -16.47 0.21
C ALA A 156 -23.38 -15.62 0.53
N ALA A 157 -23.16 -15.24 1.78
CA ALA A 157 -21.98 -14.46 2.16
C ALA A 157 -20.67 -15.17 1.84
N ARG A 158 -20.60 -16.49 2.07
CA ARG A 158 -19.41 -17.33 1.83
C ARG A 158 -19.29 -17.86 0.41
N ASP A 159 -20.36 -17.80 -0.36
CA ASP A 159 -20.33 -18.11 -1.80
C ASP A 159 -19.68 -16.95 -2.57
N VAL A 160 -18.34 -16.89 -2.53
CA VAL A 160 -17.56 -15.81 -3.16
C VAL A 160 -17.51 -16.00 -4.68
N ARG A 161 -18.08 -15.03 -5.41
CA ARG A 161 -18.23 -15.09 -6.88
C ARG A 161 -17.40 -14.02 -7.56
N LEU A 162 -16.07 -14.17 -7.52
CA LEU A 162 -15.15 -13.26 -8.20
C LEU A 162 -14.35 -13.99 -9.27
N GLU A 163 -14.61 -13.65 -10.53
CA GLU A 163 -13.74 -13.99 -11.65
C GLU A 163 -12.85 -12.78 -11.95
N LEU A 164 -11.58 -12.86 -11.55
CA LEU A 164 -10.59 -11.85 -11.95
C LEU A 164 -9.94 -12.27 -13.27
N PRO A 165 -9.83 -11.36 -14.24
CA PRO A 165 -9.02 -11.61 -15.41
C PRO A 165 -7.54 -11.75 -15.01
N GLU A 166 -6.81 -12.72 -15.55
CA GLU A 166 -5.36 -12.83 -15.31
C GLU A 166 -4.65 -11.55 -15.79
N THR A 167 -3.98 -10.83 -14.88
CA THR A 167 -3.26 -9.60 -15.24
C THR A 167 -1.75 -9.75 -15.07
N GLY A 168 -0.98 -9.62 -16.15
CA GLY A 168 0.48 -9.72 -16.14
C GLY A 168 1.27 -8.41 -15.91
N VAL A 169 0.62 -7.29 -15.58
CA VAL A 169 1.27 -5.95 -15.57
C VAL A 169 1.51 -5.37 -14.16
N CYS A 170 0.85 -5.91 -13.13
CA CYS A 170 1.15 -5.58 -11.73
C CYS A 170 2.23 -6.52 -11.14
N SER A 171 3.23 -6.92 -11.93
CA SER A 171 4.32 -7.74 -11.41
C SER A 171 5.17 -6.92 -10.45
N SER A 172 5.45 -7.50 -9.29
CA SER A 172 6.22 -6.98 -8.17
C SER A 172 7.70 -6.67 -8.48
N GLY A 173 8.14 -6.76 -9.74
CA GLY A 173 9.53 -6.46 -10.14
C GLY A 173 9.96 -5.00 -9.91
N LEU A 174 9.01 -4.09 -9.68
CA LEU A 174 9.30 -2.72 -9.22
C LEU A 174 9.56 -2.64 -7.70
N ALA A 175 9.00 -3.57 -6.91
CA ALA A 175 9.25 -3.70 -5.48
C ALA A 175 10.61 -4.37 -5.20
N GLU A 176 11.04 -5.34 -6.03
CA GLU A 176 12.38 -5.96 -5.92
C GLU A 176 13.51 -4.92 -6.10
N ALA A 177 13.31 -3.91 -6.97
CA ALA A 177 14.24 -2.78 -7.13
C ALA A 177 14.24 -1.81 -5.93
N GLN A 178 13.27 -1.94 -5.03
CA GLN A 178 13.13 -1.22 -3.76
C GLN A 178 13.66 -2.04 -2.59
N GLU A 179 13.42 -3.35 -2.53
CA GLU A 179 13.92 -4.26 -1.48
C GLU A 179 15.46 -4.40 -1.47
N GLN A 180 16.12 -4.24 -2.62
CA GLN A 180 17.60 -4.20 -2.66
C GLN A 180 18.19 -2.94 -2.02
N ARG A 181 17.38 -1.99 -1.54
CA ARG A 181 17.83 -0.80 -0.81
C ARG A 181 17.26 -0.80 0.60
N VAL A 182 18.14 -1.10 1.56
CA VAL A 182 17.97 -0.96 3.01
C VAL A 182 17.06 0.23 3.32
N GLY A 183 15.86 -0.06 3.83
CA GLY A 183 14.87 0.95 4.16
C GLY A 183 15.35 1.87 5.27
N LEU A 184 15.36 3.18 5.01
CA LEU A 184 15.39 4.16 6.10
C LEU A 184 14.01 4.19 6.74
N ALA A 185 13.97 3.92 8.04
CA ALA A 185 12.85 4.26 8.90
C ALA A 185 12.51 5.74 8.70
N THR A 186 11.38 6.03 8.07
CA THR A 186 10.81 7.38 8.09
C THR A 186 10.29 7.61 9.50
N GLY A 187 11.18 8.12 10.35
CA GLY A 187 10.86 8.67 11.65
C GLY A 187 9.86 9.81 11.48
N VAL A 188 8.58 9.49 11.66
CA VAL A 188 7.63 10.45 12.22
C VAL A 188 7.73 10.27 13.72
N VAL A 189 8.63 11.03 14.33
CA VAL A 189 8.73 11.14 15.78
C VAL A 189 7.52 11.94 16.25
N GLY A 190 6.46 11.22 16.64
CA GLY A 190 5.65 11.66 17.77
C GLY A 190 6.59 11.71 18.97
N GLY A 191 6.71 12.90 19.56
CA GLY A 191 7.67 13.16 20.62
C GLY A 191 7.54 12.18 21.78
N LEU A 192 8.66 11.55 22.14
CA LEU A 192 9.09 11.22 23.50
C LEU A 192 10.52 10.64 23.44
N LEU A 193 11.47 11.50 23.83
CA LEU A 193 12.77 11.18 24.46
C LEU A 193 13.71 10.21 23.74
N GLY A 194 14.79 10.79 23.20
CA GLY A 194 16.03 10.06 22.92
C GLY A 194 16.65 9.52 24.21
N VAL A 195 16.89 8.21 24.23
CA VAL A 195 17.83 7.54 25.12
C VAL A 195 18.57 6.50 24.28
N PRO A 196 19.92 6.44 24.29
CA PRO A 196 20.64 5.38 23.61
C PRO A 196 20.38 4.04 24.29
N LEU A 197 20.03 3.02 23.50
CA LEU A 197 19.88 1.63 23.94
C LEU A 197 21.25 1.08 24.38
N THR A 198 21.46 0.96 25.69
CA THR A 198 22.51 0.13 26.27
C THR A 198 22.09 -1.34 26.20
N THR A 199 22.87 -2.14 25.49
CA THR A 199 22.70 -3.60 25.45
C THR A 199 23.10 -4.21 26.80
N VAL A 200 22.16 -4.84 27.50
CA VAL A 200 22.41 -5.63 28.72
C VAL A 200 22.36 -7.12 28.36
N PRO A 201 23.38 -7.93 28.69
CA PRO A 201 23.33 -9.37 28.45
C PRO A 201 22.40 -10.06 29.46
N ALA A 202 21.72 -11.11 28.98
CA ALA A 202 20.71 -11.86 29.70
C ALA A 202 21.23 -12.50 31.00
N SER A 203 20.46 -12.36 32.08
CA SER A 203 20.46 -13.31 33.19
C SER A 203 19.02 -13.64 33.60
N GLN A 204 18.86 -14.89 34.03
CA GLN A 204 17.60 -15.58 34.27
C GLN A 204 16.87 -15.08 35.53
N GLY A 205 15.54 -15.13 35.47
CA GLY A 205 14.68 -15.33 36.64
C GLY A 205 13.80 -14.15 37.03
N GLY A 206 12.48 -14.33 36.96
CA GLY A 206 11.51 -13.47 37.64
C GLY A 206 10.21 -13.25 36.88
N SER A 207 9.17 -14.00 37.27
CA SER A 207 7.76 -13.75 36.94
C SER A 207 7.27 -12.45 37.60
N CYS A 208 6.51 -11.63 36.88
CA CYS A 208 5.30 -11.02 37.45
C CYS A 208 4.41 -10.38 36.36
N CYS A 209 3.10 -10.56 36.55
CA CYS A 209 2.02 -9.96 35.76
C CYS A 209 1.74 -8.51 36.20
N GLY A 210 1.27 -7.72 35.23
CA GLY A 210 0.58 -6.45 35.39
C GLY A 210 -0.21 -6.17 34.13
#